data_AF-A0A8H4UHZ9-F1
#
_entry.id   AF-A0A8H4UHZ9-F1
#
_cell.length_a   1.000
_cell.length_b   1.000
_cell.length_c   1.000
_cell.angle_alpha   90.00
_cell.angle_beta   90.00
_cell.angle_gamma   90.00
#
_symmetry.space_group_name_H-M   'P 1'
#
loop_
_entity.id
_entity.type
_entity.pdbx_description
1 polymer ?
#
loop_
_entity_poly.entity_id
_entity_poly.type
_entity_poly.pdbx_seq_one_letter_code
_entity_poly.pdbx_strand_id
1 'polypeptide(L)'
;MPEVRRGSMQVLSDSALSSTEASGSIGAALPSRPVQTHHSSADRVRFNDAPTATETAPRRHTISSNFAEAPRQSLSYAERPPAEAYYDSRAATQKEYKRRAKTLDEYYEDNPQLLPQLPFTWHHGWKRWRLFLFAFFVFVDASAVPIALYYGMWYAGDVEGYIIFAVVTTIWGGPTYLEFGIRTLRLIKKDRFYRPLGTNSRWCFDVLNWASVLTITVVTALFVVGSAPHNVWLRVLCMPAPAILYCLGGVLFLITLYHHMGWPAPCRISSTPKGGKVLPGAYYFIEDTVAVNAGGGRPYREALAARYRASPRFRHMVLMQSWFWSIPALILAVPLTVISVIPQVPATGAYGIAWAVPFLWAIVWGIITIRWCKRDMARERREWEAGIDSEKELKKERSTSIQV
;
A
#
# COMPACT_ATOMS: atom_id res chain seq x y z
N MET A 1 23.81 20.58 -28.52
CA MET A 1 24.88 19.75 -29.13
C MET A 1 26.21 20.32 -28.65
N PRO A 2 27.23 19.49 -28.35
CA PRO A 2 27.72 18.41 -29.22
C PRO A 2 27.43 16.98 -28.73
N GLU A 3 27.59 16.02 -29.64
CA GLU A 3 27.58 14.58 -29.38
C GLU A 3 28.89 14.11 -28.72
N VAL A 4 28.85 13.00 -27.97
CA VAL A 4 30.04 12.21 -27.65
C VAL A 4 29.76 10.74 -27.98
N ARG A 5 30.27 10.30 -29.14
CA ARG A 5 30.40 8.88 -29.49
C ARG A 5 31.63 8.28 -28.81
N ARG A 6 31.45 7.15 -28.10
CA ARG A 6 32.43 6.06 -27.85
C ARG A 6 31.70 4.98 -27.04
N GLY A 7 31.90 3.68 -27.25
CA GLY A 7 32.67 2.98 -28.27
C GLY A 7 32.59 1.48 -27.97
N SER A 8 32.37 0.64 -28.98
CA SER A 8 32.31 -0.82 -28.85
C SER A 8 33.55 -1.43 -29.50
N MET A 9 34.28 -2.31 -28.79
CA MET A 9 34.80 -3.57 -29.36
C MET A 9 35.59 -4.42 -28.33
N GLN A 10 35.51 -5.74 -28.52
CA GLN A 10 36.54 -6.80 -28.33
C GLN A 10 37.27 -6.88 -26.97
N VAL A 11 37.33 -8.01 -26.25
CA VAL A 11 37.53 -9.44 -26.63
C VAL A 11 38.81 -9.70 -27.42
N LEU A 12 39.88 -10.00 -26.69
CA LEU A 12 41.05 -10.74 -27.17
C LEU A 12 41.54 -11.68 -26.05
N SER A 13 41.75 -12.94 -26.41
CA SER A 13 42.71 -13.85 -25.78
C SER A 13 44.10 -13.59 -26.41
N ASP A 14 45.25 -14.15 -26.02
CA ASP A 14 45.60 -15.38 -25.30
C ASP A 14 47.02 -15.26 -24.68
N SER A 15 47.36 -16.15 -23.73
CA SER A 15 48.73 -16.72 -23.50
C SER A 15 49.92 -15.80 -23.09
N ALA A 16 50.99 -16.25 -22.42
CA ALA A 16 51.28 -17.38 -21.52
C ALA A 16 52.70 -17.20 -20.88
N LEU A 17 53.09 -18.12 -19.97
CA LEU A 17 54.46 -18.37 -19.42
C LEU A 17 54.98 -17.34 -18.37
N SER A 18 55.72 -17.70 -17.31
CA SER A 18 56.28 -18.99 -16.86
C SER A 18 56.52 -19.06 -15.33
N SER A 19 56.41 -20.27 -14.74
CA SER A 19 57.15 -20.90 -13.58
C SER A 19 57.59 -20.07 -12.33
N THR A 20 57.68 -20.60 -11.09
CA THR A 20 58.24 -21.91 -10.68
C THR A 20 57.85 -22.29 -9.21
N GLU A 21 57.44 -23.55 -8.97
CA GLU A 21 57.57 -24.45 -7.77
C GLU A 21 57.22 -23.96 -6.31
N ALA A 22 56.85 -24.82 -5.32
CA ALA A 22 57.11 -26.26 -5.15
C ALA A 22 56.03 -27.07 -4.35
N SER A 23 55.82 -28.32 -4.82
CA SER A 23 55.61 -29.62 -4.13
C SER A 23 54.60 -29.88 -2.98
N GLY A 24 53.88 -31.02 -3.08
CA GLY A 24 53.05 -31.63 -2.02
C GLY A 24 52.08 -32.73 -2.50
N SER A 25 52.57 -33.93 -2.85
CA SER A 25 51.77 -35.11 -3.32
C SER A 25 51.12 -35.87 -2.14
N ILE A 26 49.93 -36.49 -2.22
CA ILE A 26 49.55 -37.80 -2.85
C ILE A 26 47.98 -37.88 -2.83
N GLY A 27 47.22 -38.52 -3.73
CA GLY A 27 47.55 -39.39 -4.89
C GLY A 27 46.31 -39.83 -5.72
N ALA A 28 46.25 -41.11 -6.15
CA ALA A 28 45.33 -41.70 -7.15
C ALA A 28 44.08 -42.42 -6.54
N ALA A 29 43.04 -42.88 -7.28
CA ALA A 29 42.89 -43.17 -8.72
C ALA A 29 41.42 -43.13 -9.26
N LEU A 30 41.26 -42.98 -10.59
CA LEU A 30 40.06 -43.33 -11.40
C LEU A 30 40.17 -44.82 -11.88
N PRO A 31 39.23 -45.47 -12.63
CA PRO A 31 38.27 -44.96 -13.65
C PRO A 31 36.82 -45.48 -13.42
N SER A 32 35.83 -45.57 -14.34
CA SER A 32 35.70 -45.36 -15.80
C SER A 32 34.23 -45.05 -16.20
N ARG A 33 33.96 -44.79 -17.50
CA ARG A 33 32.63 -44.77 -18.14
C ARG A 33 32.60 -45.79 -19.30
N PRO A 34 31.43 -46.26 -19.75
CA PRO A 34 31.22 -46.27 -21.21
C PRO A 34 29.85 -45.74 -21.66
N VAL A 35 29.74 -45.57 -22.98
CA VAL A 35 28.56 -45.12 -23.76
C VAL A 35 28.13 -46.28 -24.65
N GLN A 36 26.83 -46.41 -24.97
CA GLN A 36 26.43 -47.15 -26.17
C GLN A 36 25.14 -46.63 -26.80
N THR A 37 25.13 -46.66 -28.13
CA THR A 37 24.03 -46.32 -29.06
C THR A 37 23.65 -47.57 -29.88
N HIS A 38 22.62 -47.44 -30.74
CA HIS A 38 22.04 -48.38 -31.72
C HIS A 38 20.71 -49.01 -31.28
N HIS A 39 19.78 -49.40 -32.16
CA HIS A 39 19.28 -48.95 -33.48
C HIS A 39 18.20 -49.97 -33.91
N SER A 40 17.13 -49.51 -34.57
CA SER A 40 16.36 -50.25 -35.60
C SER A 40 15.27 -51.29 -35.22
N SER A 41 14.34 -51.41 -36.19
CA SER A 41 13.40 -52.51 -36.45
C SER A 41 12.11 -52.45 -35.61
N ALA A 42 10.99 -51.85 -36.06
CA ALA A 42 10.20 -52.09 -37.27
C ALA A 42 9.42 -53.42 -37.24
N ASP A 43 8.09 -53.33 -37.18
CA ASP A 43 7.23 -54.27 -37.88
C ASP A 43 5.94 -53.61 -38.39
N ARG A 44 5.36 -54.17 -39.45
CA ARG A 44 4.19 -53.65 -40.18
C ARG A 44 2.96 -54.50 -39.89
N VAL A 45 1.80 -53.87 -39.72
CA VAL A 45 0.54 -54.42 -40.23
C VAL A 45 -0.19 -53.33 -41.01
N ARG A 46 -0.64 -53.67 -42.22
CA ARG A 46 -1.40 -52.81 -43.12
C ARG A 46 -2.50 -53.65 -43.76
N PHE A 47 -3.74 -53.23 -43.63
CA PHE A 47 -4.80 -53.62 -44.55
C PHE A 47 -5.51 -52.36 -45.02
N ASN A 48 -5.63 -52.22 -46.34
CA ASN A 48 -6.48 -51.23 -46.98
C ASN A 48 -7.84 -51.88 -47.22
N ASP A 49 -8.91 -51.09 -47.25
CA ASP A 49 -10.00 -51.29 -48.21
C ASP A 49 -10.61 -49.94 -48.60
N ALA A 50 -11.30 -49.92 -49.74
CA ALA A 50 -11.43 -48.74 -50.60
C ALA A 50 -12.89 -48.15 -50.62
N PRO A 51 -13.33 -47.33 -51.61
CA PRO A 51 -14.09 -46.12 -51.28
C PRO A 51 -15.60 -46.22 -51.59
N THR A 52 -16.38 -45.24 -51.09
CA THR A 52 -17.77 -45.04 -51.54
C THR A 52 -18.13 -43.55 -51.53
N ALA A 53 -18.48 -42.99 -52.69
CA ALA A 53 -19.23 -41.73 -52.80
C ALA A 53 -20.72 -42.02 -52.51
N THR A 54 -21.54 -41.14 -51.93
CA THR A 54 -22.04 -39.83 -52.42
C THR A 54 -22.67 -39.15 -51.17
N GLU A 55 -22.90 -37.85 -51.00
CA GLU A 55 -23.76 -36.95 -51.78
C GLU A 55 -23.71 -35.51 -51.15
N THR A 56 -24.36 -34.54 -51.79
CA THR A 56 -24.03 -33.10 -51.70
C THR A 56 -24.79 -32.31 -50.60
N ALA A 57 -24.10 -31.47 -49.81
CA ALA A 57 -24.70 -30.34 -49.08
C ALA A 57 -23.69 -29.19 -48.81
N PRO A 58 -24.09 -27.90 -48.78
CA PRO A 58 -23.15 -26.79 -48.97
C PRO A 58 -22.52 -26.18 -47.70
N ARG A 59 -21.19 -26.08 -47.73
CA ARG A 59 -20.35 -24.92 -47.37
C ARG A 59 -20.81 -24.03 -46.19
N ARG A 60 -20.41 -24.42 -44.96
CA ARG A 60 -20.32 -23.48 -43.81
C ARG A 60 -18.89 -22.93 -43.73
N HIS A 61 -18.71 -21.62 -43.88
CA HIS A 61 -17.40 -20.99 -43.71
C HIS A 61 -16.97 -21.03 -42.24
N THR A 62 -16.11 -21.98 -41.88
CA THR A 62 -15.35 -21.95 -40.63
C THR A 62 -14.23 -20.93 -40.75
N ILE A 63 -14.35 -19.81 -40.04
CA ILE A 63 -13.26 -18.83 -39.92
C ILE A 63 -12.14 -19.49 -39.11
N SER A 64 -11.00 -19.73 -39.77
CA SER A 64 -9.80 -20.26 -39.14
C SER A 64 -9.27 -19.28 -38.09
N SER A 65 -9.47 -19.60 -36.81
CA SER A 65 -8.96 -18.83 -35.67
C SER A 65 -7.46 -19.04 -35.42
N ASN A 66 -6.63 -18.71 -36.42
CA ASN A 66 -5.18 -18.66 -36.28
C ASN A 66 -4.73 -17.25 -35.86
N PHE A 67 -5.06 -16.87 -34.63
CA PHE A 67 -4.37 -15.79 -33.92
C PHE A 67 -3.40 -16.40 -32.91
N ALA A 68 -2.21 -16.77 -33.38
CA ALA A 68 -1.06 -16.90 -32.49
C ALA A 68 -0.76 -15.49 -31.93
N GLU A 69 -1.04 -15.26 -30.65
CA GLU A 69 -0.65 -14.02 -29.97
C GLU A 69 0.88 -13.91 -30.02
N ALA A 70 1.38 -13.02 -30.86
CA ALA A 70 2.78 -12.66 -30.86
C ALA A 70 3.16 -12.14 -29.46
N PRO A 71 4.30 -12.58 -28.89
CA PRO A 71 4.69 -12.18 -27.54
C PRO A 71 4.82 -10.66 -27.50
N ARG A 72 4.16 -10.01 -26.53
CA ARG A 72 4.19 -8.54 -26.36
C ARG A 72 5.61 -8.05 -26.12
N GLN A 73 6.29 -7.72 -27.20
CA GLN A 73 7.65 -7.20 -27.20
C GLN A 73 7.63 -5.81 -26.56
N SER A 74 8.24 -5.67 -25.38
CA SER A 74 8.38 -4.38 -24.74
C SER A 74 9.36 -3.53 -25.54
N LEU A 75 8.86 -2.47 -26.18
CA LEU A 75 9.65 -1.46 -26.89
C LEU A 75 10.87 -1.03 -26.06
N SER A 76 11.99 -0.77 -26.73
CA SER A 76 13.18 -0.27 -26.05
C SER A 76 12.91 1.12 -25.45
N TYR A 77 13.72 1.52 -24.46
CA TYR A 77 13.54 2.81 -23.78
C TYR A 77 13.61 4.02 -24.74
N ALA A 78 14.34 3.89 -25.87
CA ALA A 78 14.48 4.91 -26.88
C ALA A 78 13.30 4.99 -27.88
N GLU A 79 12.53 3.92 -28.03
CA GLU A 79 11.41 3.82 -28.99
C GLU A 79 10.05 4.13 -28.34
N ARG A 80 10.04 4.43 -27.04
CA ARG A 80 8.82 4.81 -26.35
C ARG A 80 8.43 6.24 -26.76
N PRO A 81 7.18 6.51 -27.18
CA PRO A 81 6.75 7.89 -27.43
C PRO A 81 6.98 8.73 -26.16
N PRO A 82 7.47 9.97 -26.29
CA PRO A 82 7.76 10.82 -25.15
C PRO A 82 6.47 11.07 -24.38
N ALA A 83 6.35 10.47 -23.19
CA ALA A 83 5.24 10.73 -22.31
C ALA A 83 5.40 12.14 -21.73
N GLU A 84 4.39 12.99 -21.88
CA GLU A 84 4.37 14.38 -21.38
C GLU A 84 4.64 14.51 -19.88
N ALA A 85 4.54 13.41 -19.13
CA ALA A 85 5.12 13.29 -17.80
C ALA A 85 5.83 11.92 -17.63
N TYR A 86 6.95 11.91 -16.92
CA TYR A 86 7.69 10.70 -16.52
C TYR A 86 6.87 9.85 -15.53
N TYR A 87 5.91 9.08 -16.04
CA TYR A 87 5.20 8.08 -15.26
C TYR A 87 5.95 6.74 -15.34
N ASP A 88 6.80 6.48 -14.34
CA ASP A 88 7.37 5.15 -14.15
C ASP A 88 6.89 4.50 -12.84
N SER A 89 5.99 3.52 -12.98
CA SER A 89 5.56 2.67 -11.87
C SER A 89 6.69 1.78 -11.32
N ARG A 90 7.78 1.58 -12.09
CA ARG A 90 8.99 0.87 -11.64
C ARG A 90 9.87 1.74 -10.75
N ALA A 91 9.71 3.06 -10.76
CA ALA A 91 10.40 3.98 -9.85
C ALA A 91 10.08 3.72 -8.36
N ALA A 92 8.97 3.04 -8.05
CA ALA A 92 8.66 2.53 -6.72
C ALA A 92 9.13 1.07 -6.48
N THR A 93 10.24 0.65 -7.10
CA THR A 93 10.87 -0.66 -6.87
C THR A 93 12.26 -0.52 -6.28
N GLN A 94 12.68 -1.50 -5.47
CA GLN A 94 14.02 -1.51 -4.86
C GLN A 94 15.15 -1.59 -5.90
N LYS A 95 14.93 -2.27 -7.04
CA LYS A 95 15.93 -2.34 -8.12
C LYS A 95 16.17 -0.95 -8.72
N GLU A 96 15.09 -0.24 -9.05
CA GLU A 96 15.16 1.09 -9.64
C GLU A 96 15.65 2.15 -8.63
N TYR A 97 15.36 1.98 -7.35
CA TYR A 97 15.88 2.85 -6.29
C TYR A 97 17.39 2.72 -6.12
N LYS A 98 17.93 1.50 -6.21
CA LYS A 98 19.38 1.25 -6.11
C LYS A 98 20.16 1.64 -7.36
N ARG A 99 19.50 1.80 -8.52
CA ARG A 99 20.11 2.17 -9.80
C ARG A 99 20.15 3.67 -10.07
N ARG A 100 19.27 4.46 -9.45
CA ARG A 100 19.18 5.90 -9.71
C ARG A 100 20.32 6.67 -9.06
N ALA A 101 20.87 7.61 -9.84
CA ALA A 101 21.91 8.54 -9.38
C ALA A 101 21.35 9.77 -8.65
N LYS A 102 20.12 10.20 -8.97
CA LYS A 102 19.39 11.31 -8.33
C LYS A 102 18.13 10.81 -7.60
N THR A 103 17.69 11.53 -6.58
CA THR A 103 16.37 11.30 -5.97
C THR A 103 15.24 11.75 -6.91
N LEU A 104 14.00 11.30 -6.66
CA LEU A 104 12.86 11.84 -7.41
C LEU A 104 12.59 13.31 -7.09
N ASP A 105 12.95 13.75 -5.88
CA ASP A 105 12.79 15.13 -5.43
C ASP A 105 13.69 16.07 -6.26
N GLU A 106 14.99 15.74 -6.36
CA GLU A 106 15.97 16.43 -7.23
C GLU A 106 15.55 16.43 -8.71
N TYR A 107 15.02 15.31 -9.22
CA TYR A 107 14.60 15.21 -10.63
C TYR A 107 13.46 16.17 -10.98
N TYR A 108 12.50 16.39 -10.05
CA TYR A 108 11.42 17.36 -10.26
C TYR A 108 11.87 18.81 -10.00
N GLU A 109 12.89 19.04 -9.18
CA GLU A 109 13.54 20.36 -9.07
C GLU A 109 14.27 20.76 -10.36
N ASP A 110 14.95 19.81 -11.02
CA ASP A 110 15.54 20.02 -12.36
C ASP A 110 14.49 20.24 -13.47
N ASN A 111 13.23 19.82 -13.25
CA ASN A 111 12.17 19.78 -14.27
C ASN A 111 10.85 20.40 -13.77
N PRO A 112 10.83 21.70 -13.42
CA PRO A 112 9.67 22.37 -12.80
C PRO A 112 8.41 22.39 -13.68
N GLN A 113 8.54 22.19 -14.99
CA GLN A 113 7.43 22.08 -15.94
C GLN A 113 6.60 20.79 -15.76
N LEU A 114 7.18 19.73 -15.18
CA LEU A 114 6.54 18.43 -15.03
C LEU A 114 5.73 18.35 -13.73
N LEU A 115 4.42 18.10 -13.82
CA LEU A 115 3.60 17.80 -12.64
C LEU A 115 4.12 16.52 -11.96
N PRO A 116 4.58 16.55 -10.69
CA PRO A 116 5.18 15.39 -10.07
C PRO A 116 4.21 14.20 -9.93
N GLN A 117 4.55 13.10 -10.60
CA GLN A 117 3.73 11.90 -10.61
C GLN A 117 4.03 11.03 -9.40
N LEU A 118 2.98 10.57 -8.73
CA LEU A 118 3.10 9.62 -7.63
C LEU A 118 3.39 8.21 -8.21
N PRO A 119 4.47 7.52 -7.80
CA PRO A 119 4.85 6.21 -8.34
C PRO A 119 4.01 5.06 -7.74
N PHE A 120 2.71 5.30 -7.60
CA PHE A 120 1.68 4.37 -7.15
C PHE A 120 0.38 4.68 -7.90
N THR A 121 -0.21 3.67 -8.56
CA THR A 121 -1.54 3.81 -9.17
C THR A 121 -2.47 2.68 -8.74
N TRP A 122 -3.75 3.03 -8.61
CA TRP A 122 -4.80 2.06 -8.32
C TRP A 122 -5.20 1.24 -9.57
N HIS A 123 -4.93 1.75 -10.77
CA HIS A 123 -5.41 1.16 -12.02
C HIS A 123 -4.64 -0.10 -12.42
N HIS A 124 -3.34 -0.20 -12.16
CA HIS A 124 -2.48 -1.26 -12.71
C HIS A 124 -1.65 -2.00 -11.65
N GLY A 125 -1.59 -3.33 -11.75
CA GLY A 125 -0.64 -4.20 -11.03
C GLY A 125 -1.10 -4.77 -9.68
N TRP A 126 -0.36 -5.76 -9.20
CA TRP A 126 -0.64 -6.54 -7.98
C TRP A 126 -0.70 -5.70 -6.69
N LYS A 127 -0.03 -4.54 -6.67
CA LYS A 127 0.01 -3.65 -5.49
C LYS A 127 -1.39 -3.18 -5.05
N ARG A 128 -2.34 -3.01 -5.99
CA ARG A 128 -3.73 -2.64 -5.67
C ARG A 128 -4.45 -3.75 -4.89
N TRP A 129 -4.27 -5.00 -5.31
CA TRP A 129 -4.89 -6.16 -4.68
C TRP A 129 -4.32 -6.39 -3.29
N ARG A 130 -3.00 -6.20 -3.10
CA ARG A 130 -2.41 -6.27 -1.75
C ARG A 130 -2.99 -5.22 -0.80
N LEU A 131 -3.16 -3.97 -1.26
CA LEU A 131 -3.71 -2.91 -0.41
C LEU A 131 -5.22 -3.08 -0.14
N PHE A 132 -5.98 -3.57 -1.14
CA PHE A 132 -7.39 -3.91 -0.97
C PHE A 132 -7.59 -5.10 -0.04
N LEU A 133 -6.86 -6.20 -0.24
CA LEU A 133 -6.91 -7.37 0.64
C LEU A 133 -6.46 -7.00 2.07
N PHE A 134 -5.42 -6.17 2.23
CA PHE A 134 -5.04 -5.63 3.53
C PHE A 134 -6.20 -4.88 4.20
N ALA A 135 -6.82 -3.92 3.51
CA ALA A 135 -7.95 -3.17 4.06
C ALA A 135 -9.17 -4.07 4.36
N PHE A 136 -9.43 -5.07 3.51
CA PHE A 136 -10.50 -6.05 3.69
C PHE A 136 -10.24 -6.96 4.90
N PHE A 137 -9.04 -7.52 5.04
CA PHE A 137 -8.70 -8.35 6.20
C PHE A 137 -8.74 -7.55 7.49
N VAL A 138 -8.20 -6.33 7.52
CA VAL A 138 -8.31 -5.44 8.68
C VAL A 138 -9.78 -5.12 9.00
N PHE A 139 -10.63 -4.90 7.99
CA PHE A 139 -12.07 -4.68 8.20
C PHE A 139 -12.76 -5.91 8.79
N VAL A 140 -12.51 -7.10 8.25
CA VAL A 140 -13.12 -8.37 8.72
C VAL A 140 -12.66 -8.69 10.14
N ASP A 141 -11.34 -8.66 10.37
CA ASP A 141 -10.69 -8.87 11.67
C ASP A 141 -11.19 -7.89 12.73
N ALA A 142 -11.21 -6.59 12.41
CA ALA A 142 -11.54 -5.56 13.37
C ALA A 142 -13.04 -5.26 13.53
N SER A 143 -13.96 -5.87 12.75
CA SER A 143 -15.41 -5.61 12.91
C SER A 143 -16.29 -6.84 12.76
N ALA A 144 -16.18 -7.57 11.63
CA ALA A 144 -17.05 -8.70 11.37
C ALA A 144 -16.80 -9.86 12.34
N VAL A 145 -15.54 -10.12 12.69
CA VAL A 145 -15.14 -11.22 13.59
C VAL A 145 -15.69 -11.03 15.01
N PRO A 146 -15.47 -9.90 15.73
CA PRO A 146 -16.07 -9.66 17.04
C PRO A 146 -17.60 -9.78 17.06
N ILE A 147 -18.28 -9.16 16.08
CA ILE A 147 -19.75 -9.17 15.99
C ILE A 147 -20.27 -10.59 15.75
N ALA A 148 -19.71 -11.31 14.77
CA ALA A 148 -20.17 -12.64 14.40
C ALA A 148 -19.86 -13.69 15.48
N LEU A 149 -18.68 -13.63 16.11
CA LEU A 149 -18.33 -14.53 17.21
C LEU A 149 -19.20 -14.26 18.45
N TYR A 150 -19.39 -13.01 18.83
CA TYR A 150 -20.21 -12.64 19.98
C TYR A 150 -21.66 -13.12 19.80
N TYR A 151 -22.36 -12.66 18.75
CA TYR A 151 -23.76 -13.03 18.56
C TYR A 151 -23.94 -14.50 18.16
N GLY A 152 -22.99 -15.09 17.43
CA GLY A 152 -23.01 -16.51 17.08
C GLY A 152 -22.97 -17.40 18.31
N MET A 153 -21.97 -17.22 19.19
CA MET A 153 -21.86 -18.04 20.41
C MET A 153 -22.94 -17.71 21.44
N TRP A 154 -23.36 -16.45 21.54
CA TRP A 154 -24.41 -16.01 22.49
C TRP A 154 -25.79 -16.56 22.14
N TYR A 155 -26.17 -16.64 20.86
CA TYR A 155 -27.51 -17.11 20.47
C TYR A 155 -27.58 -18.59 20.05
N ALA A 156 -26.46 -19.22 19.68
CA ALA A 156 -26.49 -20.59 19.14
C ALA A 156 -25.89 -21.67 20.05
N GLY A 157 -25.28 -21.31 21.19
CA GLY A 157 -24.54 -22.28 22.01
C GLY A 157 -24.62 -22.13 23.52
N ASP A 158 -25.45 -21.22 24.04
CA ASP A 158 -25.58 -20.91 25.49
C ASP A 158 -24.23 -20.77 26.22
N VAL A 159 -23.22 -20.25 25.51
CA VAL A 159 -21.83 -20.23 25.97
C VAL A 159 -21.62 -19.12 26.99
N GLU A 160 -20.95 -19.44 28.10
CA GLU A 160 -20.63 -18.47 29.14
C GLU A 160 -19.78 -17.31 28.57
N GLY A 161 -20.14 -16.08 28.93
CA GLY A 161 -19.58 -14.88 28.29
C GLY A 161 -18.05 -14.77 28.34
N TYR A 162 -17.39 -15.30 29.38
CA TYR A 162 -15.93 -15.27 29.48
C TYR A 162 -15.26 -16.18 28.43
N ILE A 163 -15.89 -17.29 28.04
CA ILE A 163 -15.41 -18.17 26.97
C ILE A 163 -15.54 -17.44 25.63
N ILE A 164 -16.71 -16.84 25.38
CA ILE A 164 -16.97 -16.03 24.17
C ILE A 164 -15.89 -14.96 24.01
N PHE A 165 -15.61 -14.19 25.06
CA PHE A 165 -14.67 -13.08 24.99
C PHE A 165 -13.20 -13.50 25.05
N ALA A 166 -12.85 -14.63 25.67
CA ALA A 166 -11.52 -15.23 25.53
C ALA A 166 -11.24 -15.64 24.07
N VAL A 167 -12.22 -16.26 23.39
CA VAL A 167 -12.13 -16.61 21.97
C VAL A 167 -12.04 -15.36 21.09
N VAL A 168 -12.92 -14.37 21.30
CA VAL A 168 -12.87 -13.09 20.56
C VAL A 168 -11.52 -12.40 20.75
N THR A 169 -11.02 -12.27 21.98
CA THR A 169 -9.74 -11.60 22.28
C THR A 169 -8.53 -12.35 21.71
N THR A 170 -8.60 -13.69 21.57
CA THR A 170 -7.52 -14.51 21.00
C THR A 170 -7.46 -14.41 19.48
N ILE A 171 -8.61 -14.31 18.81
CA ILE A 171 -8.70 -14.24 17.35
C ILE A 171 -8.54 -12.79 16.85
N TRP A 172 -9.10 -11.83 17.59
CA TRP A 172 -9.12 -10.42 17.19
C TRP A 172 -7.71 -9.83 17.07
N GLY A 173 -7.51 -9.10 15.97
CA GLY A 173 -6.28 -8.40 15.69
C GLY A 173 -5.22 -9.27 15.03
N GLY A 174 -5.41 -10.57 14.83
CA GLY A 174 -4.37 -11.47 14.29
C GLY A 174 -3.71 -10.96 12.99
N PRO A 175 -4.46 -10.77 11.89
CA PRO A 175 -3.98 -10.12 10.66
C PRO A 175 -3.41 -8.72 10.91
N THR A 176 -4.04 -7.93 11.77
CA THR A 176 -3.64 -6.54 12.05
C THR A 176 -2.29 -6.46 12.77
N TYR A 177 -2.06 -7.29 13.78
CA TYR A 177 -0.81 -7.45 14.52
C TYR A 177 0.30 -8.02 13.64
N LEU A 178 0.00 -8.99 12.76
CA LEU A 178 0.96 -9.53 11.81
C LEU A 178 1.45 -8.45 10.83
N GLU A 179 0.54 -7.67 10.23
CA GLU A 179 0.93 -6.56 9.34
C GLU A 179 1.63 -5.43 10.09
N PHE A 180 1.26 -5.14 11.35
CA PHE A 180 2.01 -4.22 12.21
C PHE A 180 3.44 -4.73 12.51
N GLY A 181 3.62 -6.03 12.78
CA GLY A 181 4.92 -6.67 12.93
C GLY A 181 5.75 -6.60 11.65
N ILE A 182 5.16 -6.93 10.51
CA ILE A 182 5.79 -6.84 9.19
C ILE A 182 6.18 -5.38 8.86
N ARG A 183 5.33 -4.40 9.18
CA ARG A 183 5.59 -2.96 9.04
C ARG A 183 6.79 -2.55 9.89
N THR A 184 6.79 -2.92 11.17
CA THR A 184 7.88 -2.64 12.13
C THR A 184 9.20 -3.26 11.65
N LEU A 185 9.19 -4.51 11.19
CA LEU A 185 10.36 -5.17 10.60
C LEU A 185 10.85 -4.50 9.30
N ARG A 186 9.95 -4.01 8.44
CA ARG A 186 10.32 -3.24 7.22
C ARG A 186 11.04 -1.93 7.58
N LEU A 187 10.70 -1.28 8.70
CA LEU A 187 11.35 -0.05 9.17
C LEU A 187 12.71 -0.32 9.85
N ILE A 188 12.81 -1.35 10.69
CA ILE A 188 14.03 -1.71 11.44
C ILE A 188 15.13 -2.29 10.52
N LYS A 189 14.76 -2.96 9.42
CA LYS A 189 15.70 -3.57 8.46
C LYS A 189 16.83 -2.62 8.05
N LYS A 190 18.04 -3.17 7.85
CA LYS A 190 19.26 -2.39 7.52
C LYS A 190 19.09 -1.55 6.24
N ASP A 191 18.34 -2.04 5.27
CA ASP A 191 17.96 -1.30 4.06
C ASP A 191 17.10 -0.07 4.40
N ARG A 192 17.46 1.09 3.84
CA ARG A 192 16.78 2.36 4.10
C ARG A 192 15.51 2.55 3.27
N PHE A 193 15.20 1.64 2.33
CA PHE A 193 14.10 1.79 1.36
C PHE A 193 12.73 2.15 1.96
N TYR A 194 12.41 1.70 3.18
CA TYR A 194 11.12 1.98 3.83
C TYR A 194 11.15 3.09 4.89
N ARG A 195 12.31 3.68 5.20
CA ARG A 195 12.43 4.65 6.31
C ARG A 195 11.99 6.06 5.89
N PRO A 196 11.66 6.95 6.85
CA PRO A 196 11.35 8.35 6.54
C PRO A 196 12.51 9.08 5.86
N LEU A 197 12.20 10.21 5.23
CA LEU A 197 13.22 11.09 4.64
C LEU A 197 14.02 11.80 5.74
N GLY A 198 15.22 12.26 5.40
CA GLY A 198 16.09 13.01 6.32
C GLY A 198 16.59 12.24 7.55
N THR A 199 16.48 10.90 7.61
CA THR A 199 17.05 10.09 8.71
C THR A 199 17.76 8.84 8.22
N ASN A 200 18.84 8.49 8.93
CA ASN A 200 19.62 7.25 8.76
C ASN A 200 19.48 6.30 9.95
N SER A 201 18.85 6.71 11.05
CA SER A 201 18.63 5.84 12.21
C SER A 201 17.65 4.71 11.87
N ARG A 202 17.83 3.55 12.51
CA ARG A 202 16.90 2.40 12.42
C ARG A 202 15.72 2.50 13.38
N TRP A 203 15.79 3.43 14.34
CA TRP A 203 14.82 3.63 15.41
C TRP A 203 13.85 4.82 15.15
N CYS A 204 13.96 5.46 13.99
CA CYS A 204 12.99 6.46 13.55
C CYS A 204 11.78 5.78 12.90
N PHE A 205 10.86 5.29 13.74
CA PHE A 205 9.53 4.90 13.29
C PHE A 205 8.74 6.12 12.80
N ASP A 206 7.79 5.87 11.91
CA ASP A 206 6.93 6.89 11.33
C ASP A 206 5.62 7.06 12.11
N VAL A 207 4.89 8.14 11.85
CA VAL A 207 3.68 8.56 12.57
C VAL A 207 2.65 7.45 12.59
N LEU A 208 2.40 6.80 11.44
CA LEU A 208 1.40 5.74 11.37
C LEU A 208 1.81 4.53 12.23
N ASN A 209 3.10 4.22 12.36
CA ASN A 209 3.57 3.17 13.26
C ASN A 209 3.32 3.54 14.73
N TRP A 210 3.60 4.79 15.14
CA TRP A 210 3.31 5.27 16.49
C TRP A 210 1.80 5.34 16.80
N ALA A 211 0.99 5.80 15.85
CA ALA A 211 -0.46 5.78 15.95
C ALA A 211 -1.01 4.35 16.06
N SER A 212 -0.39 3.39 15.36
CA SER A 212 -0.70 1.97 15.49
C SER A 212 -0.34 1.42 16.86
N VAL A 213 0.85 1.74 17.40
CA VAL A 213 1.26 1.35 18.77
C VAL A 213 0.27 1.88 19.80
N LEU A 214 -0.10 3.17 19.72
CA LEU A 214 -1.08 3.78 20.62
C LEU A 214 -2.42 3.05 20.55
N THR A 215 -2.96 2.87 19.33
CA THR A 215 -4.26 2.23 19.09
C THR A 215 -4.27 0.78 19.59
N ILE A 216 -3.23 0.00 19.24
CA ILE A 216 -3.06 -1.38 19.70
C ILE A 216 -2.99 -1.44 21.23
N THR A 217 -2.21 -0.56 21.86
CA THR A 217 -2.06 -0.55 23.33
C THR A 217 -3.39 -0.27 24.02
N VAL A 218 -4.08 0.79 23.60
CA VAL A 218 -5.37 1.18 24.20
C VAL A 218 -6.42 0.10 24.00
N VAL A 219 -6.57 -0.43 22.79
CA VAL A 219 -7.59 -1.44 22.50
C VAL A 219 -7.29 -2.77 23.20
N THR A 220 -6.03 -3.21 23.21
CA THR A 220 -5.62 -4.45 23.90
C THR A 220 -5.84 -4.32 25.41
N ALA A 221 -5.55 -3.15 26.00
CA ALA A 221 -5.85 -2.88 27.40
C ALA A 221 -7.36 -2.95 27.70
N LEU A 222 -8.21 -2.41 26.83
CA LEU A 222 -9.67 -2.52 26.96
C LEU A 222 -10.17 -3.96 26.86
N PHE A 223 -9.62 -4.77 25.95
CA PHE A 223 -9.93 -6.20 25.87
C PHE A 223 -9.51 -6.95 27.13
N VAL A 224 -8.28 -6.76 27.61
CA VAL A 224 -7.77 -7.43 28.82
C VAL A 224 -8.58 -7.03 30.05
N VAL A 225 -8.82 -5.73 30.29
CA VAL A 225 -9.62 -5.28 31.43
C VAL A 225 -11.08 -5.73 31.32
N GLY A 226 -11.64 -5.74 30.11
CA GLY A 226 -13.02 -6.17 29.88
C GLY A 226 -13.25 -7.67 30.09
N SER A 227 -12.28 -8.51 29.72
CA SER A 227 -12.37 -9.98 29.74
C SER A 227 -11.76 -10.66 30.98
N ALA A 228 -10.94 -9.97 31.78
CA ALA A 228 -10.34 -10.53 33.00
C ALA A 228 -11.34 -11.00 34.08
N PRO A 229 -12.49 -10.33 34.34
CA PRO A 229 -13.46 -10.80 35.32
C PRO A 229 -14.33 -11.95 34.79
N HIS A 230 -14.63 -12.95 35.63
CA HIS A 230 -15.53 -14.07 35.30
C HIS A 230 -16.94 -13.58 34.88
N ASN A 231 -17.43 -12.50 35.50
CA ASN A 231 -18.58 -11.75 34.99
C ASN A 231 -18.09 -10.63 34.07
N VAL A 232 -18.03 -10.93 32.78
CA VAL A 232 -17.38 -10.10 31.75
C VAL A 232 -17.98 -8.69 31.69
N TRP A 233 -17.10 -7.68 31.65
CA TRP A 233 -17.50 -6.28 31.56
C TRP A 233 -17.81 -5.89 30.12
N LEU A 234 -18.95 -6.35 29.60
CA LEU A 234 -19.42 -6.12 28.23
C LEU A 234 -19.36 -4.64 27.81
N ARG A 235 -19.69 -3.71 28.72
CA ARG A 235 -19.61 -2.25 28.48
C ARG A 235 -18.20 -1.75 28.17
N VAL A 236 -17.16 -2.36 28.77
CA VAL A 236 -15.76 -2.05 28.46
C VAL A 236 -15.39 -2.62 27.10
N LEU A 237 -15.93 -3.79 26.74
CA LEU A 237 -15.71 -4.46 25.45
C LEU A 237 -16.49 -3.82 24.27
N CYS A 238 -17.37 -2.86 24.54
CA CYS A 238 -17.90 -1.94 23.53
C CYS A 238 -16.88 -0.84 23.14
N MET A 239 -15.94 -0.49 24.02
CA MET A 239 -15.02 0.65 23.84
C MET A 239 -13.88 0.48 22.82
N PRO A 240 -13.39 -0.72 22.46
CA PRO A 240 -12.38 -0.91 21.41
C PRO A 240 -12.61 -0.10 20.13
N ALA A 241 -13.80 -0.17 19.52
CA ALA A 241 -14.07 0.49 18.25
C ALA A 241 -14.16 2.04 18.37
N PRO A 242 -14.85 2.62 19.38
CA PRO A 242 -14.71 4.04 19.72
C PRO A 242 -13.26 4.47 20.03
N ALA A 243 -12.48 3.63 20.71
CA ALA A 243 -11.08 3.92 21.02
C ALA A 243 -10.19 3.96 19.77
N ILE A 244 -10.46 3.15 18.73
CA ILE A 244 -9.80 3.26 17.42
C ILE A 244 -10.08 4.63 16.80
N LEU A 245 -11.33 5.11 16.85
CA LEU A 245 -11.69 6.45 16.35
C LEU A 245 -10.98 7.56 17.13
N TYR A 246 -10.91 7.47 18.47
CA TYR A 246 -10.16 8.44 19.28
C TYR A 246 -8.66 8.41 19.00
N CYS A 247 -8.03 7.24 18.90
CA CYS A 247 -6.59 7.14 18.69
C CYS A 247 -6.19 7.62 17.29
N LEU A 248 -6.81 7.08 16.24
CA LEU A 248 -6.46 7.44 14.85
C LEU A 248 -6.99 8.83 14.47
N GLY A 249 -8.24 9.13 14.79
CA GLY A 249 -8.86 10.43 14.53
C GLY A 249 -8.22 11.54 15.36
N GLY A 250 -7.89 11.28 16.63
CA GLY A 250 -7.20 12.21 17.51
C GLY A 250 -5.77 12.51 17.11
N VAL A 251 -4.96 11.50 16.74
CA VAL A 251 -3.61 11.73 16.20
C VAL A 251 -3.68 12.54 14.89
N LEU A 252 -4.63 12.19 13.99
CA LEU A 252 -4.84 12.93 12.75
C LEU A 252 -5.26 14.38 13.01
N PHE A 253 -6.17 14.60 13.97
CA PHE A 253 -6.63 15.93 14.40
C PHE A 253 -5.49 16.77 14.95
N LEU A 254 -4.73 16.24 15.92
CA LEU A 254 -3.65 16.97 16.60
C LEU A 254 -2.56 17.40 15.62
N ILE A 255 -2.14 16.52 14.70
CA ILE A 255 -1.12 16.88 13.69
C ILE A 255 -1.66 17.96 12.73
N THR A 256 -2.94 17.86 12.34
CA THR A 256 -3.58 18.86 11.46
C THR A 256 -3.77 20.20 12.17
N LEU A 257 -4.05 20.19 13.48
CA LEU A 257 -4.09 21.38 14.32
C LEU A 257 -2.70 22.03 14.43
N TYR A 258 -1.62 21.26 14.66
CA TYR A 258 -0.25 21.78 14.63
C TYR A 258 0.09 22.44 13.29
N HIS A 259 -0.29 21.82 12.17
CA HIS A 259 -0.14 22.40 10.84
C HIS A 259 -0.91 23.73 10.69
N HIS A 260 -2.18 23.76 11.12
CA HIS A 260 -3.05 24.94 11.02
C HIS A 260 -2.57 26.10 11.90
N MET A 261 -2.10 25.82 13.11
CA MET A 261 -1.53 26.80 14.03
C MET A 261 -0.12 27.26 13.64
N GLY A 262 0.48 26.67 12.59
CA GLY A 262 1.83 26.99 12.12
C GLY A 262 2.93 26.57 13.09
N TRP A 263 2.64 25.70 14.06
CA TRP A 263 3.59 25.30 15.10
C TRP A 263 4.70 24.41 14.53
N PRO A 264 5.97 24.60 14.96
CA PRO A 264 7.08 23.77 14.53
C PRO A 264 6.95 22.35 15.09
N ALA A 265 7.47 21.36 14.36
CA ALA A 265 7.40 19.96 14.77
C ALA A 265 8.18 19.73 16.09
N PRO A 266 7.53 19.32 17.21
CA PRO A 266 8.19 19.21 18.52
C PRO A 266 9.19 18.04 18.57
N CYS A 267 8.92 17.01 17.78
CA CYS A 267 9.79 15.87 17.50
C CYS A 267 9.82 15.61 15.98
N ARG A 268 10.50 14.56 15.52
CA ARG A 268 10.42 14.14 14.11
C ARG A 268 9.05 13.51 13.84
N ILE A 269 8.32 14.07 12.87
CA ILE A 269 6.99 13.60 12.44
C ILE A 269 7.17 12.99 11.05
N SER A 270 7.34 11.67 10.99
CA SER A 270 7.74 10.91 9.78
C SER A 270 8.91 11.57 9.05
N SER A 271 8.71 12.07 7.82
CA SER A 271 9.75 12.74 7.03
C SER A 271 10.04 14.19 7.44
N THR A 272 9.18 14.81 8.26
CA THR A 272 9.41 16.17 8.78
C THR A 272 10.38 16.12 9.97
N PRO A 273 11.56 16.78 9.90
CA PRO A 273 12.51 16.84 11.01
C PRO A 273 11.95 17.66 12.19
N LYS A 274 12.52 17.46 13.39
CA LYS A 274 12.25 18.32 14.55
C LYS A 274 12.53 19.79 14.19
N GLY A 275 11.64 20.69 14.56
CA GLY A 275 11.70 22.12 14.20
C GLY A 275 11.17 22.45 12.79
N GLY A 276 10.91 21.44 11.95
CA GLY A 276 10.36 21.65 10.61
C GLY A 276 8.88 22.07 10.62
N LYS A 277 8.41 22.63 9.51
CA LYS A 277 6.98 22.94 9.30
C LYS A 277 6.16 21.65 9.25
N VAL A 278 5.20 21.51 10.17
CA VAL A 278 4.27 20.37 10.19
C VAL A 278 3.37 20.40 8.96
N LEU A 279 3.07 19.23 8.40
CA LEU A 279 2.16 19.04 7.27
C LEU A 279 0.79 18.52 7.76
N PRO A 280 -0.29 18.62 6.97
CA PRO A 280 -1.61 18.13 7.38
C PRO A 280 -1.58 16.65 7.73
N GLY A 281 -2.38 16.18 8.70
CA GLY A 281 -2.29 14.81 9.21
C GLY A 281 -2.42 13.73 8.12
N ALA A 282 -3.29 13.94 7.12
CA ALA A 282 -3.49 12.99 6.03
C ALA A 282 -2.24 12.85 5.14
N TYR A 283 -1.38 13.88 5.05
CA TYR A 283 -0.10 13.78 4.34
C TYR A 283 0.73 12.61 4.89
N TYR A 284 0.94 12.57 6.21
CA TYR A 284 1.75 11.55 6.86
C TYR A 284 1.09 10.17 6.78
N PHE A 285 -0.23 10.08 6.96
CA PHE A 285 -0.95 8.80 6.84
C PHE A 285 -0.84 8.22 5.41
N ILE A 286 -0.96 9.06 4.38
CA ILE A 286 -0.78 8.67 2.97
C ILE A 286 0.69 8.27 2.70
N GLU A 287 1.64 9.10 3.14
CA GLU A 287 3.07 8.86 3.05
C GLU A 287 3.44 7.49 3.61
N ASP A 288 3.04 7.24 4.86
CA ASP A 288 3.44 6.11 5.68
C ASP A 288 2.72 4.80 5.28
N THR A 289 1.47 4.89 4.85
CA THR A 289 0.71 3.73 4.32
C THR A 289 1.28 3.29 2.99
N VAL A 290 1.48 4.22 2.05
CA VAL A 290 1.88 3.85 0.69
C VAL A 290 3.37 3.50 0.63
N ALA A 291 4.23 4.18 1.40
CA ALA A 291 5.63 3.81 1.50
C ALA A 291 5.82 2.37 2.01
N VAL A 292 5.14 1.97 3.10
CA VAL A 292 5.41 0.69 3.78
C VAL A 292 4.40 -0.42 3.44
N ASN A 293 3.09 -0.19 3.53
CA ASN A 293 2.07 -1.22 3.25
C ASN A 293 1.91 -1.47 1.74
N ALA A 294 1.79 -0.41 0.92
CA ALA A 294 1.76 -0.55 -0.55
C ALA A 294 3.16 -0.76 -1.15
N GLY A 295 4.21 -0.58 -0.35
CA GLY A 295 5.60 -0.87 -0.72
C GLY A 295 6.21 0.12 -1.70
N GLY A 296 5.80 1.39 -1.66
CA GLY A 296 6.34 2.48 -2.47
C GLY A 296 7.74 2.94 -2.05
N GLY A 297 8.10 2.73 -0.78
CA GLY A 297 9.38 3.14 -0.19
C GLY A 297 9.66 4.65 -0.26
N ARG A 298 10.93 5.02 -0.11
CA ARG A 298 11.42 6.40 -0.23
C ARG A 298 11.13 7.07 -1.58
N PRO A 299 11.15 6.39 -2.74
CA PRO A 299 10.70 6.99 -4.00
C PRO A 299 9.27 7.55 -3.95
N TYR A 300 8.35 6.89 -3.23
CA TYR A 300 7.02 7.43 -3.04
C TYR A 300 7.01 8.66 -2.12
N ARG A 301 7.79 8.64 -1.03
CA ARG A 301 7.94 9.80 -0.13
C ARG A 301 8.53 11.02 -0.84
N GLU A 302 9.57 10.81 -1.64
CA GLU A 302 10.22 11.83 -2.48
C GLU A 302 9.22 12.45 -3.48
N ALA A 303 8.51 11.62 -4.25
CA ALA A 303 7.52 12.12 -5.21
C ALA A 303 6.31 12.81 -4.56
N LEU A 304 5.89 12.36 -3.37
CA LEU A 304 4.82 12.99 -2.60
C LEU A 304 5.25 14.37 -2.07
N ALA A 305 6.49 14.49 -1.60
CA ALA A 305 7.08 15.76 -1.17
C ALA A 305 7.19 16.74 -2.36
N ALA A 306 7.74 16.30 -3.49
CA ALA A 306 7.81 17.10 -4.72
C ALA A 306 6.43 17.60 -5.16
N ARG A 307 5.42 16.72 -5.24
CA ARG A 307 4.05 17.12 -5.63
C ARG A 307 3.42 18.09 -4.64
N TYR A 308 3.60 17.86 -3.35
CA TYR A 308 3.07 18.75 -2.31
C TYR A 308 3.75 20.12 -2.32
N ARG A 309 5.02 20.22 -2.71
CA ARG A 309 5.69 21.52 -2.94
C ARG A 309 5.17 22.21 -4.21
N ALA A 310 5.06 21.47 -5.31
CA ALA A 310 4.68 22.02 -6.62
C ALA A 310 3.21 22.46 -6.73
N SER A 311 2.27 21.71 -6.16
CA SER A 311 0.84 21.84 -6.47
C SER A 311 0.01 22.47 -5.32
N PRO A 312 -0.47 23.73 -5.45
CA PRO A 312 -1.36 24.33 -4.46
C PRO A 312 -2.69 23.58 -4.30
N ARG A 313 -3.21 23.05 -5.41
CA ARG A 313 -4.46 22.27 -5.44
C ARG A 313 -4.33 20.98 -4.64
N PHE A 314 -3.20 20.28 -4.77
CA PHE A 314 -2.88 19.09 -3.99
C PHE A 314 -2.70 19.41 -2.49
N ARG A 315 -1.99 20.49 -2.16
CA ARG A 315 -1.86 20.98 -0.77
C ARG A 315 -3.23 21.20 -0.12
N HIS A 316 -4.13 21.89 -0.82
CA HIS A 316 -5.48 22.16 -0.35
C HIS A 316 -6.32 20.88 -0.18
N MET A 317 -6.29 19.98 -1.17
CA MET A 317 -6.99 18.69 -1.11
C MET A 317 -6.54 17.87 0.11
N VAL A 318 -5.24 17.74 0.35
CA VAL A 318 -4.69 16.97 1.49
C VAL A 318 -5.06 17.61 2.84
N LEU A 319 -5.09 18.94 2.93
CA LEU A 319 -5.57 19.66 4.13
C LEU A 319 -7.06 19.40 4.39
N MET A 320 -7.92 19.55 3.38
CA MET A 320 -9.36 19.29 3.52
C MET A 320 -9.63 17.83 3.88
N GLN A 321 -8.89 16.89 3.27
CA GLN A 321 -8.98 15.47 3.59
C GLN A 321 -8.59 15.16 5.04
N SER A 322 -7.64 15.90 5.60
CA SER A 322 -7.20 15.74 6.99
C SER A 322 -8.34 16.08 7.96
N TRP A 323 -8.98 17.25 7.78
CA TRP A 323 -10.13 17.65 8.58
C TRP A 323 -11.35 16.75 8.41
N PHE A 324 -11.64 16.34 7.16
CA PHE A 324 -12.78 15.50 6.81
C PHE A 324 -12.77 14.12 7.47
N TRP A 325 -11.59 13.56 7.76
CA TRP A 325 -11.45 12.33 8.54
C TRP A 325 -11.37 12.60 10.05
N SER A 326 -10.59 13.59 10.47
CA SER A 326 -10.27 13.76 11.89
C SER A 326 -11.45 14.27 12.73
N ILE A 327 -12.18 15.27 12.24
CA ILE A 327 -13.27 15.88 13.01
C ILE A 327 -14.46 14.91 13.15
N PRO A 328 -14.98 14.29 12.06
CA PRO A 328 -16.12 13.39 12.20
C PRO A 328 -15.79 12.10 12.95
N ALA A 329 -14.54 11.60 12.91
CA ALA A 329 -14.12 10.47 13.75
C ALA A 329 -14.28 10.77 15.25
N LEU A 330 -13.84 11.96 15.69
CA LEU A 330 -13.98 12.38 17.09
C LEU A 330 -15.44 12.65 17.47
N ILE A 331 -16.21 13.31 16.59
CA ILE A 331 -17.64 13.56 16.80
C ILE A 331 -18.43 12.25 16.88
N LEU A 332 -18.06 11.22 16.12
CA LEU A 332 -18.70 9.90 16.14
C LEU A 332 -18.29 9.06 17.36
N ALA A 333 -17.05 9.18 17.82
CA ALA A 333 -16.55 8.43 18.97
C ALA A 333 -17.28 8.80 20.29
N VAL A 334 -17.67 10.07 20.45
CA VAL A 334 -18.38 10.57 21.65
C VAL A 334 -19.73 9.88 21.89
N PRO A 335 -20.73 9.90 20.98
CA PRO A 335 -22.02 9.25 21.21
C PRO A 335 -21.89 7.73 21.36
N LEU A 336 -20.97 7.08 20.65
CA LEU A 336 -20.75 5.64 20.79
C LEU A 336 -20.19 5.27 22.17
N THR A 337 -19.31 6.11 22.71
CA THR A 337 -18.80 5.99 24.09
C THR A 337 -19.94 6.20 25.09
N VAL A 338 -20.76 7.24 24.91
CA VAL A 338 -21.92 7.53 25.76
C VAL A 338 -22.91 6.34 25.77
N ILE A 339 -23.30 5.82 24.60
CA ILE A 339 -24.16 4.63 24.46
C ILE A 339 -23.58 3.40 25.17
N SER A 340 -22.25 3.24 25.16
CA SER A 340 -21.56 2.12 25.78
C SER A 340 -21.54 2.19 27.32
N VAL A 341 -21.34 3.38 27.90
CA VAL A 341 -21.34 3.55 29.38
C VAL A 341 -22.75 3.57 29.97
N ILE A 342 -23.71 4.24 29.32
CA ILE A 342 -25.05 4.53 29.88
C ILE A 342 -25.77 3.24 30.33
N PRO A 343 -26.07 3.08 31.64
CA PRO A 343 -26.74 1.89 32.19
C PRO A 343 -28.09 1.55 31.54
N GLN A 344 -28.81 2.57 31.08
CA GLN A 344 -30.15 2.49 30.49
C GLN A 344 -30.17 1.77 29.13
N VAL A 345 -29.03 1.71 28.42
CA VAL A 345 -28.93 0.96 27.14
C VAL A 345 -28.56 -0.50 27.45
N PRO A 346 -29.28 -1.51 26.93
CA PRO A 346 -28.87 -2.91 27.04
C PRO A 346 -27.46 -3.13 26.49
N ALA A 347 -26.56 -3.68 27.30
CA ALA A 347 -25.15 -3.82 26.94
C ALA A 347 -24.93 -4.68 25.67
N THR A 348 -25.81 -5.65 25.42
CA THR A 348 -25.83 -6.49 24.22
C THR A 348 -26.13 -5.70 22.94
N GLY A 349 -27.00 -4.68 23.00
CA GLY A 349 -27.29 -3.77 21.90
C GLY A 349 -26.22 -2.70 21.73
N ALA A 350 -25.71 -2.17 22.85
CA ALA A 350 -24.60 -1.23 22.84
C ALA A 350 -23.35 -1.83 22.17
N TYR A 351 -23.04 -3.10 22.42
CA TYR A 351 -21.93 -3.82 21.80
C TYR A 351 -22.03 -3.84 20.26
N GLY A 352 -23.16 -4.30 19.72
CA GLY A 352 -23.37 -4.34 18.27
C GLY A 352 -23.30 -2.97 17.61
N ILE A 353 -23.90 -1.95 18.23
CA ILE A 353 -23.85 -0.56 17.72
C ILE A 353 -22.42 -0.02 17.75
N ALA A 354 -21.70 -0.17 18.86
CA ALA A 354 -20.34 0.34 19.03
C ALA A 354 -19.35 -0.29 18.04
N TRP A 355 -19.50 -1.58 17.71
CA TRP A 355 -18.66 -2.25 16.72
C TRP A 355 -19.13 -2.05 15.26
N ALA A 356 -20.42 -1.91 14.97
CA ALA A 356 -20.89 -1.76 13.59
C ALA A 356 -20.70 -0.34 13.05
N VAL A 357 -21.07 0.68 13.84
CA VAL A 357 -21.19 2.06 13.35
C VAL A 357 -19.86 2.67 12.88
N PRO A 358 -18.71 2.55 13.60
CA PRO A 358 -17.42 3.09 13.14
C PRO A 358 -16.98 2.55 11.78
N PHE A 359 -17.26 1.28 11.50
CA PHE A 359 -16.78 0.58 10.31
C PHE A 359 -17.70 0.83 9.10
N LEU A 360 -19.02 0.90 9.32
CA LEU A 360 -19.96 1.39 8.30
C LEU A 360 -19.66 2.85 7.93
N TRP A 361 -19.41 3.70 8.92
CA TRP A 361 -18.97 5.09 8.71
C TRP A 361 -17.68 5.15 7.88
N ALA A 362 -16.66 4.36 8.24
CA ALA A 362 -15.39 4.31 7.53
C ALA A 362 -15.53 3.85 6.06
N ILE A 363 -16.43 2.91 5.76
CA ILE A 363 -16.75 2.53 4.36
C ILE A 363 -17.33 3.73 3.60
N VAL A 364 -18.35 4.39 4.15
CA VAL A 364 -19.02 5.52 3.50
C VAL A 364 -18.05 6.69 3.28
N TRP A 365 -17.28 7.07 4.31
CA TRP A 365 -16.25 8.12 4.21
C TRP A 365 -15.12 7.74 3.25
N GLY A 366 -14.75 6.45 3.18
CA GLY A 366 -13.80 5.92 2.20
C GLY A 366 -14.29 6.10 0.76
N ILE A 367 -15.56 5.77 0.48
CA ILE A 367 -16.16 5.94 -0.85
C ILE A 367 -16.23 7.42 -1.25
N ILE A 368 -16.61 8.31 -0.33
CA ILE A 368 -16.65 9.76 -0.56
C ILE A 368 -15.24 10.28 -0.87
N THR A 369 -14.25 9.92 -0.02
CA THR A 369 -12.83 10.26 -0.18
C THR A 369 -12.29 9.84 -1.55
N ILE A 370 -12.54 8.59 -1.97
CA ILE A 370 -12.06 8.08 -3.27
C ILE A 370 -12.64 8.88 -4.44
N ARG A 371 -13.92 9.26 -4.38
CA ARG A 371 -14.55 10.09 -5.44
C ARG A 371 -14.02 11.51 -5.43
N TRP A 372 -13.88 12.13 -4.26
CA TRP A 372 -13.34 13.48 -4.09
C TRP A 372 -11.89 13.55 -4.59
N CYS A 373 -10.96 12.74 -4.08
CA CYS A 373 -9.57 12.77 -4.51
C CYS A 373 -9.40 12.51 -6.02
N LYS A 374 -10.22 11.63 -6.63
CA LYS A 374 -10.20 11.43 -8.09
C LYS A 374 -10.60 12.69 -8.85
N ARG A 375 -11.66 13.38 -8.42
CA ARG A 375 -12.12 14.63 -9.04
C ARG A 375 -11.05 15.72 -8.92
N ASP A 376 -10.52 15.92 -7.72
CA ASP A 376 -9.58 17.01 -7.43
C ASP A 376 -8.21 16.76 -8.09
N MET A 377 -7.69 15.53 -8.14
CA MET A 377 -6.49 15.19 -8.93
C MET A 377 -6.69 15.33 -10.45
N ALA A 378 -7.88 15.02 -10.97
CA ALA A 378 -8.19 15.23 -12.39
C ALA A 378 -8.29 16.73 -12.73
N ARG A 379 -8.74 17.55 -11.77
CA ARG A 379 -8.79 19.00 -11.92
C ARG A 379 -7.40 19.64 -11.79
N GLU A 380 -6.61 19.26 -10.79
CA GLU A 380 -5.20 19.63 -10.64
C GLU A 380 -4.42 19.39 -11.94
N ARG A 381 -4.61 18.23 -12.57
CA ARG A 381 -4.00 17.91 -13.87
C ARG A 381 -4.38 18.91 -14.96
N ARG A 382 -5.68 19.23 -15.11
CA ARG A 382 -6.17 20.19 -16.11
C ARG A 382 -5.71 21.62 -15.84
N GLU A 383 -5.70 22.04 -14.57
CA GLU A 383 -5.19 23.35 -14.15
C GLU A 383 -3.69 23.46 -14.50
N TRP A 384 -2.90 22.41 -14.26
CA TRP A 384 -1.47 22.35 -14.64
C TRP A 384 -1.24 22.36 -16.15
N GLU A 385 -1.95 21.50 -16.89
CA GLU A 385 -1.84 21.38 -18.36
C GLU A 385 -2.25 22.69 -19.08
N ALA A 386 -3.19 23.46 -18.50
CA ALA A 386 -3.61 24.76 -19.02
C ALA A 386 -2.78 25.95 -18.50
N GLY A 387 -1.75 25.73 -17.67
CA GLY A 387 -0.95 26.81 -17.06
C GLY A 387 -1.73 27.74 -16.13
N ILE A 388 -2.85 27.27 -15.57
CA ILE A 388 -3.74 28.06 -14.72
C ILE A 388 -3.16 28.14 -13.31
N ASP A 389 -3.15 29.36 -12.75
CA ASP A 389 -2.79 29.60 -11.36
C ASP A 389 -3.85 29.03 -10.40
N SER A 390 -3.62 27.80 -9.92
CA SER A 390 -4.49 27.12 -8.96
C SER A 390 -4.73 27.92 -7.67
N GLU A 391 -3.84 28.84 -7.24
CA GLU A 391 -4.08 29.65 -6.04
C GLU A 391 -5.13 30.74 -6.29
N LYS A 392 -5.21 31.30 -7.50
CA LYS A 392 -6.27 32.23 -7.89
C LYS A 392 -7.62 31.53 -8.01
N GLU A 393 -7.67 30.37 -8.67
CA GLU A 393 -8.91 29.59 -8.77
C GLU A 393 -9.40 29.10 -7.39
N LEU A 394 -8.50 28.66 -6.51
CA LEU A 394 -8.85 28.34 -5.11
C LEU A 394 -9.45 29.53 -4.34
N LYS A 395 -8.92 30.73 -4.53
CA LYS A 395 -9.45 31.97 -3.90
C LYS A 395 -10.84 32.31 -4.44
N LYS A 396 -11.00 32.23 -5.77
CA LYS A 396 -12.27 32.49 -6.48
C LYS A 396 -13.37 31.51 -6.06
N GLU A 397 -13.08 30.21 -6.01
CA GLU A 397 -14.00 29.20 -5.48
C GLU A 397 -14.44 29.53 -4.05
N ARG A 398 -13.48 29.89 -3.18
CA ARG A 398 -13.76 30.23 -1.78
C ARG A 398 -14.67 31.46 -1.67
N SER A 399 -14.43 32.52 -2.47
CA SER A 399 -15.32 33.69 -2.48
C SER A 399 -16.73 33.35 -2.97
N THR A 400 -16.86 32.50 -4.00
CA THR A 400 -18.18 32.08 -4.50
C THR A 400 -18.92 31.24 -3.46
N SER A 401 -18.23 30.37 -2.72
CA SER A 401 -18.83 29.56 -1.64
C SER A 401 -19.19 30.33 -0.36
N ILE A 402 -18.90 31.63 -0.29
CA ILE A 402 -19.28 32.53 0.82
C ILE A 402 -20.47 33.42 0.41
N GLN A 403 -20.83 33.45 -0.87
CA GLN A 403 -21.97 34.21 -1.41
C GLN A 403 -23.24 33.36 -1.61
N VAL A 404 -23.21 32.08 -1.19
CA VAL A 404 -24.30 31.11 -1.23
C VAL A 404 -24.47 30.52 0.17
#